data_AF-A0A5C7BSU4-F1
#
_entry.id   AF-A0A5C7BSU4-F1
#
_cell.length_a   1.000
_cell.length_b   1.000
_cell.length_c   1.000
_cell.angle_alpha   90.00
_cell.angle_beta   90.00
_cell.angle_gamma   90.00
#
_symmetry.space_group_name_H-M   'P 1'
#
loop_
_entity.id
_entity.type
_entity.pdbx_description
1 polymer ?
#
loop_
_entity_poly.entity_id
_entity_poly.type
_entity_poly.pdbx_seq_one_letter_code
_entity_poly.pdbx_strand_id
1 'polypeptide(L)' 'MVVQDHSPRHVYGPPGTPGNQGPHINIRPGSDSRNGTIPGMLEYYPF' A
#
# COMPACT_ATOMS: atom_id res chain seq x y z
N MET A 1 13.55 4.68 -3.69
CA MET A 1 12.14 4.30 -3.90
C MET A 1 12.01 2.83 -3.58
N VAL A 2 10.92 2.43 -2.96
CA VAL A 2 10.60 1.03 -2.64
C VAL A 2 9.22 0.72 -3.20
N VAL A 3 9.10 -0.44 -3.82
CA VAL A 3 7.82 -1.00 -4.27
C VAL A 3 7.43 -2.06 -3.24
N GLN A 4 6.27 -1.89 -2.61
CA GLN A 4 5.72 -2.88 -1.68
C GLN A 4 4.63 -3.65 -2.41
N ASP A 5 4.88 -4.94 -2.63
CA ASP A 5 3.87 -5.85 -3.18
C ASP A 5 2.96 -6.36 -2.05
N HIS A 6 1.68 -6.01 -2.14
CA HIS A 6 0.62 -6.55 -1.29
C HIS A 6 -0.34 -7.45 -2.10
N SER A 7 0.16 -8.13 -3.13
CA SER A 7 -0.56 -9.19 -3.86
C SER A 7 -1.04 -10.35 -2.96
N PRO A 8 -0.31 -10.80 -1.92
CA PRO A 8 -0.84 -11.71 -0.93
C PRO A 8 -1.77 -10.90 -0.03
N ARG A 9 -3.06 -10.89 -0.39
CA ARG A 9 -4.13 -10.11 0.25
C ARG A 9 -3.92 -9.98 1.77
N HIS A 10 -3.76 -8.75 2.27
CA HIS A 10 -3.85 -8.49 3.70
C HIS A 10 -5.34 -8.41 4.07
N VAL A 11 -5.83 -9.41 4.80
CA VAL A 11 -7.13 -9.33 5.46
C VAL A 11 -6.88 -9.05 6.93
N TYR A 12 -6.93 -7.77 7.31
CA TYR A 12 -6.84 -7.33 8.70
C TYR A 12 -8.12 -6.57 9.06
N GLY A 13 -9.01 -7.22 9.81
CA GLY A 13 -10.28 -6.63 10.24
C GLY A 13 -11.44 -6.77 9.24
N PRO A 14 -12.64 -6.26 9.59
CA PRO A 14 -13.86 -6.43 8.80
C PRO A 14 -13.81 -5.78 7.39
N PRO A 15 -14.65 -6.23 6.44
CA PRO A 15 -14.77 -5.60 5.13
C PRO A 15 -14.99 -4.08 5.21
N GLY A 16 -14.21 -3.31 4.44
CA GLY A 16 -14.28 -1.84 4.39
C GLY A 16 -13.51 -1.09 5.49
N THR A 17 -12.75 -1.79 6.34
CA THR A 17 -11.89 -1.16 7.36
C THR A 17 -10.46 -0.93 6.85
N PRO A 18 -9.62 -0.10 7.51
CA PRO A 18 -8.26 0.25 7.04
C PRO A 18 -7.31 -0.93 6.79
N GLY A 19 -7.62 -2.13 7.29
CA GLY A 19 -6.85 -3.34 7.03
C GLY A 19 -7.51 -4.32 6.04
N ASN A 20 -8.67 -3.98 5.47
CA ASN A 20 -9.33 -4.76 4.42
C ASN A 20 -9.10 -4.11 3.04
N GLN A 21 -7.84 -3.94 2.68
CA GLN A 21 -7.46 -3.51 1.34
C GLN A 21 -7.31 -4.75 0.44
N GLY A 22 -7.88 -4.68 -0.77
CA GLY A 22 -7.65 -5.71 -1.79
C GLY A 22 -6.17 -5.78 -2.20
N PRO A 23 -5.78 -6.76 -3.02
CA PRO A 23 -4.43 -6.82 -3.60
C PRO A 23 -4.05 -5.49 -4.27
N HIS A 24 -2.89 -4.94 -3.94
CA HIS A 24 -2.42 -3.66 -4.47
C HIS A 24 -0.89 -3.53 -4.36
N ILE A 25 -0.36 -2.46 -4.96
CA ILE A 25 1.04 -2.02 -4.80
C ILE A 25 1.05 -0.66 -4.10
N ASN A 26 1.99 -0.49 -3.16
CA ASN A 26 2.34 0.83 -2.63
C ASN A 26 3.71 1.28 -3.14
N ILE A 27 3.80 2.56 -3.47
CA ILE A 27 5.06 3.22 -3.86
C ILE A 27 5.52 4.12 -2.72
N ARG A 28 6.71 3.82 -2.17
CA ARG A 28 7.25 4.50 -1.00
C ARG A 28 8.61 5.17 -1.31
N PRO A 29 8.95 6.30 -0.67
CA PRO A 29 10.29 6.85 -0.75
C PRO A 29 11.31 5.88 -0.14
N GLY A 30 12.57 5.95 -0.59
CA GLY A 30 13.63 5.11 -0.03
C GLY A 30 13.96 5.44 1.43
N SER A 31 13.72 6.68 1.85
CA SER A 31 13.99 7.20 3.19
C SER A 31 12.93 6.83 4.23
N ASP A 32 11.71 6.49 3.80
CA ASP A 32 10.64 5.97 4.65
C ASP A 32 9.85 4.94 3.85
N SER A 33 10.33 3.69 3.93
CA SER A 33 9.71 2.57 3.25
C SER A 33 8.42 2.10 3.94
N ARG A 34 8.10 2.55 5.15
CA ARG A 34 6.95 2.02 5.90
C ARG A 34 5.68 2.82 5.63
N ASN A 35 5.76 4.15 5.73
CA ASN A 35 4.60 5.03 5.66
C ASN A 35 4.77 6.22 4.71
N GLY A 36 5.96 6.41 4.15
CA GLY A 36 6.27 7.60 3.35
C GLY A 36 5.43 7.70 2.09
N THR A 37 5.21 8.93 1.63
CA THR A 37 4.45 9.22 0.40
C THR A 37 5.34 9.98 -0.57
N ILE A 38 5.25 9.66 -1.86
CA ILE A 38 5.95 10.42 -2.90
C ILE A 38 4.99 11.47 -3.47
N PRO A 39 5.31 12.78 -3.43
CA PRO A 39 4.45 13.81 -4.00
C PRO A 39 4.06 13.53 -5.45
N GLY A 40 2.77 13.61 -5.76
CA GLY A 40 2.24 13.35 -7.10
C GLY A 40 1.97 11.88 -7.42
N MET A 41 2.23 10.94 -6.51
CA MET A 41 1.87 9.53 -6.65
C MET A 41 0.61 9.20 -5.87
N LEU A 42 -0.11 8.17 -6.30
CA LEU A 42 -1.20 7.59 -5.52
C LEU A 42 -0.61 6.82 -4.34
N GLU A 43 -1.35 6.78 -3.25
CA GLU A 43 -0.95 6.01 -2.06
C GLU A 43 -1.01 4.50 -2.31
N TYR A 44 -1.98 4.05 -3.13
CA TYR A 44 -2.19 2.66 -3.50
C TYR A 44 -2.55 2.53 -4.99
N TYR A 45 -2.08 1.47 -5.62
CA TYR A 45 -2.39 1.11 -7.00
C TYR A 45 -3.07 -0.27 -7.01
N PRO A 46 -4.41 -0.33 -7.22
CA PRO A 46 -5.13 -1.61 -7.27
C PRO A 46 -4.74 -2.41 -8.53
N PHE A 47 -4.87 -3.74 -8.44
CA PHE A 47 -4.77 -4.64 -9.61
C PHE A 47 -6.08 -4.71 -10.39
#